data_AF-A0A1K1ZC06-F1
#
_entry.id   AF-A0A1K1ZC06-F1
#
_cell.length_a   1.000
_cell.length_b   1.000
_cell.length_c   1.000
_cell.angle_alpha   90.00
_cell.angle_beta   90.00
_cell.angle_gamma   90.00
#
_symmetry.space_group_name_H-M   'P 1'
#
loop_
_entity.id
_entity.type
_entity.pdbx_description
1 polymer ?
#
loop_
_entity_poly.entity_id
_entity_poly.type
_entity_poly.pdbx_seq_one_letter_code
_entity_poly.pdbx_strand_id
1 'polypeptide(L)'
;MIAGFHRAGNALSSAVDTGTAVGPGRRITVDLADLRAAGALAHRPRAATGLARIDLRWYVDGIERASARGRTSVTPALLGVRADGRGHKVTAEAVDRTDAIRDPAVRALATDTLSWSVRATGHRR
;
A
#
# COMPACT_ATOMS: atom_id res chain seq x y z
N MET A 1 -5.46 14.49 10.77
CA MET A 1 -5.71 13.90 9.44
C MET A 1 -6.71 12.77 9.64
N ILE A 2 -7.88 12.85 9.00
CA ILE A 2 -9.06 12.02 9.33
C ILE A 2 -8.96 10.66 8.61
N ALA A 3 -9.10 9.57 9.37
CA ALA A 3 -9.11 8.20 8.86
C ALA A 3 -10.35 7.95 7.96
N GLY A 4 -10.13 7.52 6.72
CA GLY A 4 -11.17 6.83 5.93
C GLY A 4 -11.68 7.48 4.63
N PHE A 5 -11.21 8.65 4.20
CA PHE A 5 -11.87 9.38 3.11
C PHE A 5 -11.42 9.13 1.65
N HIS A 6 -10.49 8.22 1.36
CA HIS A 6 -9.89 8.12 0.01
C HIS A 6 -10.29 6.90 -0.83
N ARG A 7 -11.48 6.33 -0.62
CA ARG A 7 -11.86 5.05 -1.26
C ARG A 7 -12.11 5.12 -2.77
N ALA A 8 -12.32 6.31 -3.34
CA ALA A 8 -12.75 6.45 -4.76
C ALA A 8 -11.76 7.22 -5.66
N GLY A 9 -10.68 7.79 -5.12
CA GLY A 9 -9.73 8.62 -5.88
C GLY A 9 -8.26 8.22 -5.77
N ASN A 10 -7.89 7.35 -4.83
CA ASN A 10 -6.50 6.97 -4.60
C ASN A 10 -6.22 5.57 -5.16
N ALA A 11 -5.03 5.41 -5.74
CA ALA A 11 -4.52 4.11 -6.18
C ALA A 11 -4.24 3.15 -5.02
N LEU A 12 -4.08 3.69 -3.80
CA LEU A 12 -3.80 2.94 -2.58
C LEU A 12 -4.69 3.40 -1.41
N SER A 13 -5.36 2.45 -0.77
CA SER A 13 -6.15 2.71 0.44
C SER A 13 -6.00 1.58 1.47
N SER A 14 -6.38 1.82 2.73
CA SER A 14 -6.38 0.79 3.77
C SER A 14 -7.46 1.10 4.81
N ALA A 15 -8.09 0.05 5.33
CA ALA A 15 -8.99 0.15 6.48
C ALA A 15 -8.23 0.21 7.82
N VAL A 16 -6.91 -0.02 7.84
CA VAL A 16 -6.10 0.13 9.06
C VAL A 16 -5.73 1.60 9.21
N ASP A 17 -6.21 2.20 10.29
CA ASP A 17 -5.97 3.60 10.60
C ASP A 17 -4.45 3.89 10.73
N THR A 18 -3.97 4.84 9.91
CA THR A 18 -2.59 5.33 9.89
C THR A 18 -2.24 6.23 11.07
N GLY A 19 -3.25 6.78 11.76
CA GLY A 19 -3.11 7.62 12.95
C GLY A 19 -2.98 6.83 14.25
N THR A 20 -3.24 5.52 14.24
CA THR A 20 -3.10 4.66 15.42
C THR A 20 -1.93 3.72 15.30
N ALA A 21 -1.27 3.46 16.43
CA ALA A 21 -0.13 2.58 16.44
C ALA A 21 -0.54 1.11 16.28
N VAL A 22 0.08 0.44 15.31
CA VAL A 22 -0.20 -0.95 14.95
C VAL A 22 0.73 -1.89 15.72
N GLY A 23 0.20 -3.00 16.22
CA GLY A 23 1.02 -4.04 16.86
C GLY A 23 1.78 -4.91 15.85
N PRO A 24 2.90 -5.55 16.23
CA PRO A 24 3.77 -6.27 15.29
C PRO A 24 3.10 -7.47 14.61
N GLY A 25 2.10 -8.09 15.26
CA GLY A 25 1.30 -9.19 14.69
C GLY A 25 0.04 -8.76 13.96
N ARG A 26 -0.32 -7.47 13.99
CA ARG A 26 -1.56 -6.99 13.35
C ARG A 26 -1.37 -6.98 11.84
N ARG A 27 -2.31 -7.61 11.14
CA ARG A 27 -2.37 -7.60 9.68
C ARG A 27 -2.75 -6.21 9.18
N ILE A 28 -1.95 -5.70 8.25
CA ILE A 28 -2.21 -4.50 7.46
C ILE A 28 -2.59 -4.96 6.06
N THR A 29 -3.81 -4.61 5.65
CA THR A 29 -4.31 -4.88 4.30
C THR A 29 -4.48 -3.55 3.59
N VAL A 30 -3.98 -3.48 2.35
CA VAL A 30 -4.15 -2.35 1.46
C VAL A 30 -4.96 -2.80 0.25
N ASP A 31 -5.88 -1.94 -0.18
CA ASP A 31 -6.64 -2.10 -1.39
C ASP A 31 -6.00 -1.25 -2.48
N LEU A 32 -5.82 -1.84 -3.65
CA LEU A 32 -5.33 -1.17 -4.85
C LEU A 32 -6.49 -0.86 -5.77
N ALA A 33 -6.49 0.31 -6.40
CA ALA A 33 -7.39 0.61 -7.51
C ALA A 33 -6.90 -0.10 -8.79
N ASP A 34 -6.78 -1.42 -8.76
CA ASP A 34 -6.36 -2.21 -9.92
C ASP A 34 -7.53 -2.40 -10.90
N LEU A 35 -7.56 -1.54 -11.92
CA LEU A 35 -8.56 -1.61 -13.00
C LEU A 35 -8.37 -2.83 -13.93
N ARG A 36 -7.31 -3.64 -13.77
CA ARG A 36 -7.17 -4.92 -14.52
C ARG A 36 -8.24 -5.93 -14.14
N ALA A 37 -8.61 -6.00 -12.87
CA ALA A 37 -9.66 -6.91 -12.41
C ALA A 37 -11.04 -6.48 -12.92
N ALA A 38 -11.30 -5.17 -13.00
CA ALA A 38 -12.56 -4.63 -13.50
C ALA A 38 -12.80 -4.90 -15.00
N GLY A 39 -11.71 -4.97 -15.80
CA GLY A 39 -11.80 -5.28 -17.23
C GLY A 39 -12.02 -6.76 -17.58
N ALA A 40 -11.79 -7.68 -16.63
CA ALA A 40 -11.89 -9.13 -16.88
C ALA A 40 -13.35 -9.64 -17.02
N LEU A 41 -14.35 -8.84 -16.64
CA LEU A 41 -15.77 -9.18 -16.75
C LEU A 41 -16.41 -8.77 -18.09
N ALA A 42 -15.68 -8.09 -18.99
CA ALA A 42 -16.23 -7.63 -20.26
C ALA A 42 -15.80 -8.54 -21.43
N HIS A 43 -16.78 -9.10 -22.14
CA HIS A 43 -16.67 -9.99 -23.31
C HIS A 43 -16.08 -9.34 -24.59
N ARG A 44 -15.08 -8.45 -24.46
CA ARG A 44 -14.46 -7.78 -25.61
C ARG A 44 -12.99 -8.19 -25.76
N PRO A 45 -12.63 -8.92 -26.82
CA PRO A 45 -11.24 -9.17 -27.11
C PRO A 45 -10.63 -7.89 -27.68
N ARG A 46 -9.42 -7.54 -27.20
CA ARG A 46 -8.48 -6.59 -27.82
C ARG A 46 -8.66 -5.10 -27.49
N ALA A 47 -8.49 -4.78 -26.20
CA ALA A 47 -7.74 -3.60 -25.73
C ALA A 47 -7.36 -3.80 -24.26
N ALA A 48 -6.42 -4.71 -23.97
CA ALA A 48 -5.85 -4.87 -22.64
C ALA A 48 -4.78 -3.79 -22.37
N THR A 49 -5.11 -2.51 -22.60
CA THR A 49 -4.40 -1.42 -21.94
C THR A 49 -4.92 -1.38 -20.51
N GLY A 50 -4.29 -2.17 -19.63
CA GLY A 50 -4.57 -2.06 -18.20
C GLY A 50 -4.34 -0.61 -17.79
N LEU A 51 -5.41 0.11 -17.46
CA LEU A 51 -5.39 1.55 -17.22
C LEU A 51 -4.46 1.96 -16.07
N ALA A 52 -4.12 1.01 -15.18
CA ALA A 52 -3.15 1.18 -14.12
C ALA A 52 -2.14 0.01 -14.13
N ARG A 53 -0.86 0.32 -13.97
CA ARG A 53 0.20 -0.67 -13.69
C ARG A 53 0.83 -0.34 -12.34
N ILE A 54 0.11 -0.69 -11.27
CA ILE A 54 0.54 -0.36 -9.92
C ILE A 54 1.70 -1.27 -9.48
N ASP A 55 2.83 -0.66 -9.13
CA ASP A 55 3.94 -1.31 -8.42
C ASP A 55 3.81 -0.99 -6.93
N LEU A 56 3.42 -1.98 -6.13
CA LEU A 56 3.26 -1.85 -4.68
C LEU A 56 4.54 -2.28 -3.96
N ARG A 57 5.07 -1.38 -3.15
CA ARG A 57 6.29 -1.56 -2.36
C ARG A 57 6.01 -1.34 -0.88
N TRP A 58 6.78 -2.04 -0.05
CA TRP A 58 6.73 -1.92 1.41
C TRP A 58 8.09 -1.49 1.94
N TYR A 59 8.06 -0.62 2.94
CA TYR A 59 9.25 -0.13 3.62
C TYR A 59 9.09 -0.24 5.13
N VAL A 60 10.20 -0.45 5.82
CA VAL A 60 10.32 -0.34 7.28
C VAL A 60 11.42 0.66 7.57
N ASP A 61 11.08 1.73 8.27
CA ASP A 61 12.00 2.82 8.62
C ASP A 61 12.73 3.40 7.38
N GLY A 62 12.03 3.44 6.24
CA GLY A 62 12.57 3.91 4.96
C GLY A 62 13.33 2.85 4.15
N ILE A 63 13.53 1.64 4.68
CA ILE A 63 14.23 0.56 3.98
C ILE A 63 13.22 -0.37 3.29
N GLU A 64 13.38 -0.55 1.98
CA GLU A 64 12.49 -1.41 1.20
C GLU A 64 12.57 -2.87 1.65
N ARG A 65 11.42 -3.53 1.73
CA ARG A 65 11.26 -4.96 1.96
C ARG A 65 10.88 -5.65 0.65
N ALA A 66 11.90 -5.98 -0.14
CA ALA A 66 11.73 -6.57 -1.47
C ALA A 66 10.89 -7.87 -1.49
N SER A 67 10.96 -8.68 -0.42
CA SER A 67 10.16 -9.91 -0.27
C SER A 67 8.65 -9.68 -0.15
N ALA A 68 8.24 -8.43 0.15
CA ALA A 68 6.85 -8.03 0.29
C ALA A 68 6.31 -7.26 -0.92
N ARG A 69 7.10 -7.07 -1.98
CA ARG A 69 6.64 -6.42 -3.23
C ARG A 69 5.36 -7.07 -3.75
N GLY A 70 4.42 -6.24 -4.17
CA GLY A 70 3.12 -6.67 -4.71
C GLY A 70 2.15 -7.26 -3.68
N ARG A 71 2.54 -7.45 -2.41
CA ARG A 71 1.65 -8.01 -1.40
C ARG A 71 0.66 -6.96 -0.92
N THR A 72 -0.63 -7.22 -1.08
CA THR A 72 -1.71 -6.37 -0.57
C THR A 72 -2.01 -6.60 0.91
N SER A 73 -1.42 -7.63 1.53
CA SER A 73 -1.62 -7.96 2.94
C SER A 73 -0.30 -8.41 3.57
N VAL A 74 0.09 -7.73 4.64
CA VAL A 74 1.35 -7.99 5.37
C VAL A 74 1.13 -7.87 6.88
N THR A 75 2.08 -8.38 7.67
CA THR A 75 2.21 -8.05 9.08
C THR A 75 3.55 -7.34 9.29
N PRO A 76 3.67 -6.40 10.24
CA PRO A 76 4.96 -5.78 10.54
C PRO A 76 6.04 -6.81 10.87
N ALA A 77 5.71 -7.88 11.59
CA ALA A 77 6.64 -8.98 11.87
C ALA A 77 7.18 -9.65 10.59
N LEU A 78 6.32 -9.87 9.57
CA LEU A 78 6.74 -10.42 8.27
C LEU A 78 7.64 -9.44 7.49
N LEU A 79 7.50 -8.14 7.75
CA LEU A 79 8.39 -7.09 7.22
C LEU A 79 9.71 -6.95 8.02
N GLY A 80 9.93 -7.79 9.03
CA GLY A 80 11.13 -7.79 9.86
C GLY A 80 11.09 -6.81 11.04
N VAL A 81 9.92 -6.23 11.35
CA VAL A 81 9.76 -5.41 12.56
C VAL A 81 9.81 -6.32 13.78
N ARG A 82 10.77 -6.07 14.66
CA ARG A 82 10.92 -6.83 15.92
C ARG A 82 9.97 -6.29 16.98
N ALA A 83 9.57 -7.16 17.91
CA ALA A 83 8.85 -6.76 19.11
C ALA A 83 9.82 -6.32 20.22
N ASP A 84 10.80 -5.49 19.89
CA ASP A 84 11.86 -5.02 20.81
C ASP A 84 11.44 -3.79 21.64
N GLY A 85 10.18 -3.38 21.52
CA GLY A 85 9.62 -2.20 22.19
C GLY A 85 9.94 -0.88 21.48
N ARG A 86 10.75 -0.88 20.42
CA ARG A 86 11.02 0.32 19.63
C ARG A 86 9.84 0.65 18.72
N GLY A 87 9.65 1.95 18.49
CA GLY A 87 8.74 2.44 17.47
C GLY A 87 9.37 2.27 16.09
N HIS A 88 8.63 1.66 15.18
CA HIS A 88 9.00 1.53 13.77
C HIS A 88 7.97 2.24 12.89
N LYS A 89 8.35 2.60 11.67
CA LYS A 89 7.44 3.12 10.66
C LYS A 89 7.33 2.12 9.53
N VAL A 90 6.14 1.60 9.30
CA VAL A 90 5.82 0.80 8.12
C VAL A 90 5.20 1.70 7.08
N THR A 91 5.70 1.65 5.85
CA THR A 91 5.18 2.45 4.73
C THR A 91 4.81 1.54 3.58
N ALA A 92 3.63 1.75 2.99
CA ALA A 92 3.25 1.19 1.70
C ALA A 92 3.28 2.30 0.65
N GLU A 93 3.90 2.03 -0.49
CA GLU A 93 3.99 2.96 -1.63
C GLU A 93 3.43 2.26 -2.86
N ALA A 94 2.52 2.91 -3.56
CA ALA A 94 1.96 2.45 -4.83
C ALA A 94 2.35 3.43 -5.92
N VAL A 95 3.06 2.96 -6.93
CA VAL A 95 3.47 3.77 -8.08
C VAL A 95 2.72 3.28 -9.31
N ASP A 96 1.94 4.13 -9.98
CA ASP A 96 1.39 3.80 -11.28
C ASP A 96 2.46 3.94 -12.37
N ARG A 97 2.85 2.82 -12.97
CA ARG A 97 3.82 2.74 -14.07
C ARG A 97 3.17 2.58 -15.42
N THR A 98 1.90 2.95 -15.56
CA THR A 98 1.24 2.98 -16.85
C THR A 98 2.02 3.86 -17.83
N ASP A 99 2.16 3.38 -19.06
CA ASP A 99 2.74 4.15 -20.16
C ASP A 99 1.75 5.14 -20.77
N ALA A 100 0.47 5.09 -20.34
CA ALA A 100 -0.56 6.06 -20.70
C ALA A 100 -0.20 7.49 -20.24
N ILE A 101 0.54 7.64 -19.14
CA ILE A 101 1.03 8.95 -18.67
C ILE A 101 2.33 9.31 -19.40
N ARG A 102 2.23 10.12 -20.46
CA ARG A 102 3.38 10.50 -21.31
C ARG A 102 4.30 11.55 -20.67
N ASP A 103 3.75 12.44 -19.86
CA ASP A 103 4.50 13.50 -19.18
C ASP A 103 5.21 12.93 -17.92
N PRO A 104 6.55 13.06 -17.80
CA PRO A 104 7.29 12.53 -16.66
C PRO A 104 7.01 13.26 -15.35
N ALA A 105 6.69 14.56 -15.39
CA ALA A 105 6.32 15.33 -14.20
C ALA A 105 4.95 14.87 -13.69
N VAL A 106 3.99 14.61 -14.59
CA VAL A 106 2.68 14.04 -14.21
C VAL A 106 2.84 12.61 -13.71
N ARG A 107 3.72 11.81 -14.32
CA ARG A 107 4.01 10.44 -13.86
C ARG A 107 4.58 10.41 -12.44
N ALA A 108 5.39 11.39 -12.07
CA ALA A 108 5.92 11.49 -10.71
C ALA A 108 4.81 11.73 -9.66
N LEU A 109 3.70 12.37 -10.04
CA LEU A 109 2.55 12.60 -9.17
C LEU A 109 1.67 11.35 -9.01
N ALA A 110 1.87 10.31 -9.81
CA ALA A 110 1.11 9.05 -9.73
C ALA A 110 1.68 8.08 -8.68
N THR A 111 2.08 8.63 -7.53
CA THR A 111 2.61 7.88 -6.40
C THR A 111 1.75 8.15 -5.16
N ASP A 112 1.15 7.10 -4.63
CA ASP A 112 0.42 7.16 -3.36
C ASP A 112 1.21 6.47 -2.26
N THR A 113 1.15 7.04 -1.05
CA THR A 113 1.87 6.50 0.12
C THR A 113 0.96 6.45 1.33
N LEU A 114 0.99 5.32 2.04
CA LEU A 114 0.39 5.15 3.36
C LEU A 114 1.48 4.81 4.37
N SER A 115 1.37 5.31 5.59
CA SER A 115 2.34 5.05 6.67
C SER A 115 1.65 4.73 7.98
N TRP A 116 2.17 3.73 8.69
CA TRP A 116 1.71 3.34 10.02
C TRP A 116 2.87 3.39 11.00
N SER A 117 2.63 3.95 12.17
CA SER A 117 3.52 3.75 13.31
C SER A 117 3.28 2.36 13.89
N VAL A 118 4.34 1.57 14.01
CA VAL A 118 4.31 0.26 14.65
C VAL A 118 4.99 0.39 16.00
N ARG A 119 4.31 -0.05 17.05
CA ARG A 119 4.92 -0.20 18.37
C ARG A 119 4.49 -1.53 18.94
N ALA A 120 5.31 -2.11 19.82
CA ALA A 120 4.82 -3.16 20.69
C ALA A 120 3.66 -2.56 21.49
N THR A 121 2.43 -2.86 21.07
CA THR A 121 1.25 -2.51 21.85
C THR A 121 1.33 -3.44 23.04
N GLY A 122 1.82 -2.91 24.17
CA GLY A 122 1.68 -3.58 25.45
C GLY A 122 0.21 -3.97 25.59
N HIS A 123 -0.05 -5.26 25.84
CA HIS A 123 -1.39 -5.77 26.09
C HIS A 123 -2.08 -4.83 27.09
N ARG A 124 -3.11 -4.09 26.65
CA ARG A 124 -4.13 -3.65 27.59
C ARG A 124 -4.91 -4.91 27.96
N ARG A 125 -4.63 -5.40 29.17
CA ARG A 125 -5.45 -6.39 29.89
C ARG A 125 -6.89 -5.89 30.00
#